data_AF-A0A099L9V0-F1
#
_entry.id   AF-A0A099L9V0-F1
#
_cell.length_a   1.000
_cell.length_b   1.000
_cell.length_c   1.000
_cell.angle_alpha   90.00
_cell.angle_beta   90.00
_cell.angle_gamma   90.00
#
_symmetry.space_group_name_H-M   'P 1'
#
loop_
_entity.id
_entity.type
_entity.pdbx_description
1 polymer ?
#
loop_
_entity_poly.entity_id
_entity_poly.type
_entity_poly.pdbx_seq_one_letter_code
_entity_poly.pdbx_strand_id
1 'polypeptide(L)'
;MPNNKGFTLIELIIVIVLLGVLAATAAPKFINLTGAARTATMKGLQGRINSAIDIAHAKALISGDHTEIQVDSNFYALLAGWPTAAAAGDGSGTTGNGLGIQSLLKIEWETSDYSYDDQTGIFSITGAQNPATCIITYTESNAVEDRPNVTPDLIGC
;
A
#
# COMPACT_ATOMS: atom_id res chain seq x y z
N MET A 1 41.34 -42.88 17.49
CA MET A 1 41.94 -41.56 17.24
C MET A 1 41.24 -40.97 16.02
N PRO A 2 40.35 -39.98 16.16
CA PRO A 2 39.70 -39.38 15.00
C PRO A 2 40.73 -38.56 14.21
N ASN A 3 40.92 -38.90 12.94
CA ASN A 3 41.71 -38.11 12.00
C ASN A 3 40.96 -36.78 11.73
N ASN A 4 41.36 -35.72 12.41
CA ASN A 4 40.95 -34.36 12.06
C ASN A 4 41.61 -34.00 10.72
N LYS A 5 40.93 -34.30 9.61
CA LYS A 5 41.27 -33.75 8.30
C LYS A 5 41.02 -32.24 8.37
N GLY A 6 42.09 -31.48 8.53
CA GLY A 6 42.03 -30.02 8.43
C GLY A 6 41.57 -29.60 7.04
N PHE A 7 40.70 -28.58 6.97
CA PHE A 7 40.28 -27.96 5.71
C PHE A 7 41.52 -27.40 4.99
N THR A 8 41.64 -27.63 3.68
CA THR A 8 42.76 -27.06 2.93
C THR A 8 42.53 -25.56 2.70
N LEU A 9 43.61 -24.77 2.69
CA LEU A 9 43.51 -23.33 2.36
C LEU A 9 42.93 -23.13 0.96
N ILE A 10 43.21 -24.04 0.03
CA ILE A 10 42.70 -23.97 -1.34
C ILE A 10 41.19 -24.23 -1.40
N GLU A 11 40.64 -25.15 -0.59
CA GLU A 11 39.18 -25.34 -0.52
C GLU A 11 38.47 -24.08 -0.03
N LEU A 12 39.01 -23.41 0.99
CA LEU A 12 38.40 -22.17 1.49
C LEU A 12 38.42 -21.07 0.42
N ILE A 13 39.53 -20.92 -0.30
CA ILE A 13 39.67 -19.93 -1.38
C ILE A 13 38.70 -20.21 -2.53
N ILE A 14 38.58 -21.47 -2.96
CA ILE A 14 37.66 -21.82 -4.05
C ILE A 14 36.20 -21.53 -3.65
N VAL A 15 35.81 -21.78 -2.41
CA VAL A 15 34.45 -21.50 -1.93
C VAL A 15 34.13 -20.01 -1.96
N ILE A 16 35.02 -19.14 -1.46
CA ILE A 16 34.76 -17.69 -1.48
C ILE A 16 34.75 -17.14 -2.91
N VAL A 17 35.57 -17.68 -3.82
CA VAL A 17 35.57 -17.29 -5.23
C VAL A 17 34.26 -17.71 -5.90
N LEU A 18 33.79 -18.94 -5.66
CA LEU A 18 32.51 -19.41 -6.19
C LEU A 18 31.33 -18.60 -5.64
N LEU A 19 31.31 -18.32 -4.33
CA LEU A 19 30.29 -17.45 -3.73
C LEU A 19 30.34 -16.03 -4.31
N GLY A 20 31.53 -15.51 -4.62
CA GLY A 20 31.71 -14.22 -5.29
C GLY A 20 31.08 -14.16 -6.68
N VAL A 21 31.29 -15.19 -7.51
CA VAL A 21 30.70 -15.27 -8.86
C VAL A 21 29.18 -15.45 -8.81
N LEU A 22 28.68 -16.29 -7.89
CA LEU A 22 27.24 -16.47 -7.68
C LEU A 22 26.57 -15.17 -7.20
N ALA A 23 27.19 -14.44 -6.27
CA ALA A 23 26.68 -13.16 -5.79
C ALA A 23 26.64 -12.10 -6.91
N ALA A 24 27.70 -11.99 -7.73
CA ALA A 24 27.79 -11.01 -8.81
C ALA A 24 26.71 -11.21 -9.88
N THR A 25 26.31 -12.46 -10.15
CA THR A 25 25.28 -12.78 -11.15
C THR A 25 23.84 -12.73 -10.58
N ALA A 26 23.66 -12.99 -9.28
CA ALA A 26 22.37 -12.96 -8.62
C ALA A 26 21.89 -11.55 -8.24
N ALA A 27 22.81 -10.66 -7.84
CA ALA A 27 22.45 -9.33 -7.32
C ALA A 27 21.59 -8.48 -8.30
N PRO A 28 21.91 -8.38 -9.61
CA PRO A 28 21.08 -7.59 -10.53
C PRO A 28 19.66 -8.14 -10.68
N LYS A 29 19.50 -9.47 -10.64
CA LYS A 29 18.17 -10.11 -10.73
C LYS A 29 17.34 -9.85 -9.48
N PHE A 30 17.96 -9.93 -8.30
CA PHE A 30 17.28 -9.70 -7.03
C PHE A 30 16.72 -8.27 -6.92
N ILE A 31 17.49 -7.27 -7.37
CA ILE A 31 17.06 -5.86 -7.39
C ILE A 31 15.83 -5.67 -8.30
N ASN A 32 15.87 -6.23 -9.52
CA ASN A 32 14.73 -6.12 -10.46
C ASN A 32 13.46 -6.84 -9.96
N LEU A 33 13.61 -7.99 -9.30
CA LEU A 33 12.47 -8.73 -8.72
C LEU A 33 11.81 -7.94 -7.59
N THR A 34 12.61 -7.24 -6.77
CA THR A 34 12.09 -6.41 -5.69
C THR A 34 11.25 -5.25 -6.22
N GLY A 35 11.70 -4.57 -7.28
CA GLY A 35 10.93 -3.51 -7.92
C GLY A 35 9.62 -4.01 -8.53
N ALA A 36 9.68 -5.10 -9.30
CA ALA A 36 8.48 -5.72 -9.88
C ALA A 36 7.47 -6.18 -8.82
N ALA A 37 7.96 -6.70 -7.68
CA ALA A 37 7.11 -7.07 -6.55
C ALA A 37 6.37 -5.85 -5.98
N ARG A 38 7.07 -4.72 -5.80
CA ARG A 38 6.45 -3.47 -5.32
C ARG A 38 5.45 -2.88 -6.31
N THR A 39 5.76 -2.89 -7.60
CA THR A 39 4.79 -2.48 -8.62
C THR A 39 3.52 -3.34 -8.53
N ALA A 40 3.67 -4.66 -8.34
CA ALA A 40 2.54 -5.57 -8.23
C ALA A 40 1.73 -5.33 -6.94
N THR A 41 2.38 -5.07 -5.80
CA THR A 41 1.68 -4.76 -4.56
C THR A 41 0.93 -3.42 -4.64
N MET A 42 1.54 -2.39 -5.24
CA MET A 42 0.87 -1.10 -5.46
C MET A 42 -0.33 -1.24 -6.41
N LYS A 43 -0.23 -2.03 -7.49
CA LYS A 43 -1.41 -2.35 -8.33
C LYS A 43 -2.51 -3.08 -7.54
N GLY A 44 -2.12 -4.00 -6.67
CA GLY A 44 -3.05 -4.67 -5.75
C GLY A 44 -3.74 -3.67 -4.81
N LEU A 45 -2.98 -2.72 -4.26
CA LEU A 45 -3.51 -1.63 -3.43
C LEU A 45 -4.48 -0.75 -4.22
N GLN A 46 -4.15 -0.37 -5.45
CA GLN A 46 -5.06 0.38 -6.32
C GLN A 46 -6.40 -0.35 -6.53
N GLY A 47 -6.36 -1.67 -6.74
CA GLY A 47 -7.57 -2.49 -6.85
C GLY A 47 -8.41 -2.50 -5.57
N ARG A 48 -7.75 -2.57 -4.40
CA ARG A 48 -8.40 -2.49 -3.09
C ARG A 48 -9.05 -1.12 -2.86
N ILE A 49 -8.36 -0.03 -3.22
CA ILE A 49 -8.89 1.34 -3.12
C ILE A 49 -10.18 1.46 -3.95
N ASN A 50 -10.13 1.05 -5.22
CA ASN A 50 -11.32 1.08 -6.09
C ASN A 50 -12.48 0.26 -5.50
N SER A 51 -12.19 -0.95 -5.01
CA SER A 51 -13.22 -1.80 -4.40
C SER A 51 -13.83 -1.16 -3.14
N ALA A 52 -13.00 -0.52 -2.31
CA ALA A 52 -13.46 0.15 -1.09
C ALA A 52 -14.35 1.36 -1.40
N ILE A 53 -14.01 2.15 -2.41
CA ILE A 53 -14.84 3.26 -2.91
C ILE A 53 -16.22 2.76 -3.32
N ASP A 54 -16.27 1.72 -4.16
CA ASP A 54 -17.53 1.21 -4.70
C ASP A 54 -18.42 0.58 -3.60
N ILE A 55 -17.81 -0.14 -2.64
CA ILE A 55 -18.52 -0.73 -1.50
C ILE A 55 -19.04 0.36 -0.56
N ALA A 56 -18.24 1.38 -0.27
CA ALA A 56 -18.64 2.49 0.59
C ALA A 56 -19.82 3.25 -0.02
N HIS A 57 -19.74 3.56 -1.32
CA HIS A 57 -20.82 4.22 -2.04
C HIS A 57 -22.10 3.37 -2.08
N ALA A 58 -22.00 2.08 -2.36
CA ALA A 58 -23.15 1.19 -2.31
C ALA A 58 -23.82 1.18 -0.92
N LYS A 59 -23.03 1.20 0.16
CA LYS A 59 -23.55 1.33 1.53
C LYS A 59 -24.26 2.67 1.75
N ALA A 60 -23.71 3.77 1.26
CA ALA A 60 -24.32 5.10 1.33
C ALA A 60 -25.68 5.15 0.64
N LEU A 61 -25.79 4.55 -0.54
CA LEU A 61 -27.05 4.44 -1.27
C LEU A 61 -28.09 3.58 -0.52
N ILE A 62 -27.66 2.51 0.14
CA ILE A 62 -28.55 1.62 0.92
C ILE A 62 -29.02 2.31 2.21
N SER A 63 -28.13 3.02 2.92
CA SER A 63 -28.50 3.73 4.14
C SER A 63 -29.30 5.01 3.85
N GLY A 64 -29.16 5.57 2.64
CA GLY A 64 -29.66 6.90 2.30
C GLY A 64 -28.83 8.03 2.92
N ASP A 65 -27.75 7.71 3.62
CA ASP A 65 -26.83 8.65 4.25
C ASP A 65 -25.62 8.87 3.35
N HIS A 66 -25.44 10.12 2.92
CA HIS A 66 -24.37 10.54 2.01
C HIS A 66 -23.23 11.26 2.75
N THR A 67 -23.30 11.30 4.08
CA THR A 67 -22.35 11.97 4.97
C THR A 67 -21.54 10.98 5.80
N GLU A 68 -22.10 9.81 6.08
CA GLU A 68 -21.43 8.79 6.88
C GLU A 68 -21.97 7.39 6.59
N ILE A 69 -21.09 6.39 6.68
CA ILE A 69 -21.48 4.98 6.71
C ILE A 69 -20.83 4.26 7.87
N GLN A 70 -21.53 3.23 8.37
CA GLN A 70 -20.98 2.31 9.34
C GLN A 70 -20.44 1.04 8.67
N VAL A 71 -19.20 0.69 8.99
CA VAL A 71 -18.60 -0.60 8.66
C VAL A 71 -18.03 -1.20 9.95
N ASP A 72 -18.55 -2.36 10.33
CA ASP A 72 -18.32 -2.98 11.64
C ASP A 72 -18.73 -2.03 12.79
N SER A 73 -17.80 -1.69 13.68
CA SER A 73 -18.04 -0.79 14.81
C SER A 73 -17.61 0.66 14.55
N ASN A 74 -17.01 0.94 13.39
CA ASN A 74 -16.48 2.26 13.06
C ASN A 74 -17.33 2.97 12.01
N PHE A 75 -17.28 4.29 12.05
CA PHE A 75 -17.94 5.16 11.09
C PHE A 75 -16.91 5.78 10.15
N TYR A 76 -17.33 5.98 8.90
CA TYR A 76 -16.47 6.47 7.82
C TYR A 76 -17.13 7.68 7.17
N ALA A 77 -16.38 8.76 7.06
CA ALA A 77 -16.86 10.01 6.53
C ALA A 77 -17.04 9.92 5.02
N LEU A 78 -18.15 10.47 4.55
CA LEU A 78 -18.49 10.55 3.14
C LEU A 78 -18.66 12.00 2.72
N LEU A 79 -18.21 12.30 1.49
CA LEU A 79 -18.53 13.51 0.76
C LEU A 79 -19.37 13.12 -0.44
N ALA A 80 -20.63 13.58 -0.45
CA ALA A 80 -21.60 13.26 -1.49
C ALA A 80 -21.79 11.74 -1.71
N GLY A 81 -21.72 10.93 -0.65
CA GLY A 81 -21.87 9.48 -0.74
C GLY A 81 -20.58 8.73 -1.12
N TRP A 82 -19.44 9.40 -1.19
CA TRP A 82 -18.13 8.80 -1.48
C TRP A 82 -17.18 8.96 -0.30
N PRO A 83 -16.30 7.97 -0.01
CA PRO A 83 -15.40 8.07 1.13
C PRO A 83 -14.45 9.27 1.02
N THR A 84 -14.21 9.98 2.11
CA THR A 84 -13.26 11.09 2.12
C THR A 84 -11.82 10.60 2.19
N ALA A 85 -10.89 11.40 1.66
CA ALA A 85 -9.46 11.18 1.75
C ALA A 85 -9.00 11.28 3.21
N ALA A 86 -9.37 12.39 3.86
CA ALA A 86 -9.07 12.65 5.26
C ALA A 86 -10.21 12.17 6.17
N ALA A 87 -9.86 11.86 7.42
CA ALA A 87 -10.87 11.64 8.45
C ALA A 87 -11.56 12.97 8.81
N ALA A 88 -12.87 12.92 9.02
CA ALA A 88 -13.62 14.02 9.61
C ALA A 88 -13.62 13.96 11.15
N GLY A 89 -13.31 12.80 11.74
CA GLY A 89 -13.15 12.60 13.17
C GLY A 89 -12.51 11.26 13.54
N ASP A 90 -12.89 10.70 14.68
CA ASP A 90 -12.29 9.52 15.30
C ASP A 90 -13.03 8.19 15.01
N GLY A 91 -14.12 8.23 14.25
CA GLY A 91 -14.95 7.06 13.93
C GLY A 91 -15.96 6.69 15.01
N SER A 92 -16.23 7.55 15.99
CA SER A 92 -17.07 7.28 17.17
C SER A 92 -18.59 7.16 16.92
N GLY A 93 -19.07 7.42 15.70
CA GLY A 93 -20.49 7.20 15.35
C GLY A 93 -21.47 8.30 15.73
N THR A 94 -20.96 9.51 15.90
CA THR A 94 -21.77 10.73 15.86
C THR A 94 -21.65 11.35 14.46
N THR A 95 -22.75 11.84 13.89
CA THR A 95 -22.78 12.46 12.56
C THR A 95 -21.63 13.43 12.35
N GLY A 96 -20.77 13.14 11.36
CA GLY A 96 -19.67 14.01 10.94
C GLY A 96 -18.31 13.73 11.58
N ASN A 97 -18.17 12.65 12.35
CA ASN A 97 -16.88 12.26 12.97
C ASN A 97 -16.27 10.98 12.36
N GLY A 98 -16.66 10.60 11.14
CA GLY A 98 -16.16 9.40 10.48
C GLY A 98 -14.67 9.43 10.11
N LEU A 99 -14.07 8.24 10.00
CA LEU A 99 -12.72 8.01 9.51
C LEU A 99 -12.62 8.16 7.99
N GLY A 100 -11.42 8.47 7.48
CA GLY A 100 -11.15 8.54 6.04
C GLY A 100 -10.89 7.17 5.40
N ILE A 101 -10.66 7.18 4.09
CA ILE A 101 -10.45 5.99 3.25
C ILE A 101 -9.28 5.12 3.71
N GLN A 102 -8.24 5.71 4.31
CA GLN A 102 -7.09 5.00 4.90
C GLN A 102 -7.48 3.88 5.88
N SER A 103 -8.49 4.15 6.71
CA SER A 103 -8.97 3.23 7.75
C SER A 103 -9.96 2.22 7.18
N LEU A 104 -10.61 2.56 6.06
CA LEU A 104 -11.54 1.67 5.36
C LEU A 104 -10.79 0.51 4.68
N LEU A 105 -9.56 0.78 4.22
CA LEU A 105 -8.73 -0.21 3.54
C LEU A 105 -8.15 -1.27 4.48
N LYS A 106 -8.16 -1.03 5.80
CA LYS A 106 -7.62 -1.93 6.83
C LYS A 106 -6.22 -2.44 6.47
N ILE A 107 -5.33 -1.52 6.13
CA ILE A 107 -3.91 -1.83 5.91
C ILE A 107 -3.22 -1.80 7.27
N GLU A 108 -2.31 -2.75 7.53
CA GLU A 108 -1.54 -2.78 8.77
C GLU A 108 -0.44 -1.71 8.74
N TRP A 109 -0.79 -0.48 9.09
CA TRP A 109 0.10 0.69 8.97
C TRP A 109 1.27 0.70 9.97
N GLU A 110 1.17 0.00 11.11
CA GLU A 110 2.20 0.05 12.17
C GLU A 110 3.44 -0.82 11.89
N THR A 111 3.38 -1.72 10.92
CA THR A 111 4.51 -2.63 10.58
C THR A 111 4.81 -2.70 9.09
N SER A 112 4.18 -1.86 8.27
CA SER A 112 4.24 -2.00 6.81
C SER A 112 5.06 -0.92 6.13
N ASP A 113 5.54 -1.27 4.93
CA ASP A 113 6.21 -0.36 4.01
C ASP A 113 5.27 0.72 3.46
N TYR A 114 3.99 0.80 3.83
CA TYR A 114 3.03 1.74 3.24
C TYR A 114 2.89 3.01 4.06
N SER A 115 2.73 4.14 3.37
CA SER A 115 2.40 5.43 3.98
C SER A 115 1.21 6.04 3.26
N TYR A 116 0.41 6.82 3.98
CA TYR A 116 -0.68 7.61 3.43
C TYR A 116 -0.61 9.04 3.95
N ASP A 117 -0.74 10.01 3.06
CA ASP A 117 -0.87 11.43 3.37
C ASP A 117 -2.32 11.85 3.14
N ASP A 118 -3.02 12.17 4.22
CA ASP A 118 -4.44 12.49 4.21
C ASP A 118 -4.76 13.88 3.62
N GLN A 119 -3.78 14.79 3.56
CA GLN A 119 -3.93 16.11 2.97
C GLN A 119 -3.85 16.06 1.46
N THR A 120 -3.02 15.17 0.92
CA THR A 120 -2.79 15.03 -0.51
C THR A 120 -3.50 13.84 -1.13
N GLY A 121 -4.04 12.93 -0.31
CA GLY A 121 -4.66 11.68 -0.77
C GLY A 121 -3.65 10.69 -1.35
N ILE A 122 -2.37 10.80 -1.01
CA ILE A 122 -1.30 10.02 -1.63
C ILE A 122 -0.99 8.77 -0.79
N PHE A 123 -1.13 7.61 -1.41
CA PHE A 123 -0.59 6.34 -0.94
C PHE A 123 0.81 6.13 -1.53
N SER A 124 1.78 5.76 -0.71
CA SER A 124 3.16 5.47 -1.13
C SER A 124 3.71 4.24 -0.42
N ILE A 125 4.83 3.72 -0.94
CA ILE A 125 5.57 2.60 -0.34
C ILE A 125 7.03 2.99 -0.10
N THR A 126 7.61 2.55 1.02
CA THR A 126 9.00 2.81 1.40
C THR A 126 9.96 1.99 0.55
N GLY A 127 11.17 2.52 0.39
CA GLY A 127 12.26 1.85 -0.31
C GLY A 127 12.12 1.78 -1.84
N ALA A 128 11.09 2.38 -2.44
CA ALA A 128 10.97 2.55 -3.89
C ALA A 128 12.23 3.21 -4.48
N GLN A 129 12.61 2.83 -5.71
CA GLN A 129 13.76 3.46 -6.40
C GLN A 129 13.47 4.93 -6.73
N ASN A 130 12.22 5.24 -7.08
CA ASN A 130 11.74 6.61 -7.25
C ASN A 130 10.46 6.85 -6.42
N PRO A 131 10.60 7.29 -5.16
CA PRO A 131 9.44 7.49 -4.27
C PRO A 131 8.43 8.52 -4.79
N ALA A 132 8.87 9.49 -5.59
CA ALA A 132 7.98 10.53 -6.14
C ALA A 132 7.03 10.00 -7.22
N THR A 133 7.38 8.90 -7.88
CA THR A 133 6.60 8.28 -8.98
C THR A 133 6.22 6.84 -8.66
N CYS A 134 6.29 6.43 -7.39
CA CYS A 134 5.78 5.15 -6.90
C CYS A 134 4.66 5.41 -5.88
N ILE A 135 3.57 5.98 -6.39
CA ILE A 135 2.45 6.50 -5.62
C ILE A 135 1.11 6.14 -6.25
N ILE A 136 0.06 6.19 -5.44
CA ILE A 136 -1.32 6.21 -5.90
C ILE A 136 -1.99 7.44 -5.31
N THR A 137 -2.51 8.30 -6.17
CA THR A 137 -3.25 9.50 -5.76
C THR A 137 -4.74 9.19 -5.74
N TYR A 138 -5.35 9.36 -4.57
CA TYR A 138 -6.79 9.39 -4.38
C TYR A 138 -7.27 10.84 -4.48
N THR A 139 -8.13 11.12 -5.46
CA THR A 139 -8.76 12.44 -5.63
C THR A 139 -10.21 12.33 -5.23
N GLU A 140 -10.60 13.09 -4.20
CA GLU A 140 -11.98 13.13 -3.70
C GLU A 140 -12.97 13.52 -4.79
N SER A 141 -14.20 13.03 -4.62
CA SER A 141 -15.34 13.48 -5.40
C SER A 141 -15.87 14.82 -4.87
N ASN A 142 -16.47 15.62 -5.74
CA ASN A 142 -17.20 16.83 -5.39
C ASN A 142 -18.73 16.73 -5.60
N ALA A 143 -19.25 15.57 -6.04
CA ALA A 143 -20.66 15.39 -6.38
C ALA A 143 -21.12 13.92 -6.28
N VAL A 144 -22.42 13.70 -6.06
CA VAL A 144 -22.97 12.35 -5.82
C VAL A 144 -22.74 11.41 -7.01
N GLU A 145 -22.85 11.91 -8.23
CA GLU A 145 -22.68 11.12 -9.46
C GLU A 145 -21.23 11.14 -9.99
N ASP A 146 -20.31 11.85 -9.31
CA ASP A 146 -18.91 11.91 -9.72
C ASP A 146 -18.09 10.94 -8.86
N ARG A 147 -17.55 9.89 -9.46
CA ARG A 147 -16.79 8.89 -8.69
C ARG A 147 -15.38 9.43 -8.40
N PRO A 148 -14.85 9.27 -7.16
CA PRO A 148 -13.47 9.59 -6.86
C PRO A 148 -12.48 8.92 -7.83
N ASN A 149 -11.43 9.66 -8.18
CA ASN A 149 -10.41 9.17 -9.10
C ASN A 149 -9.25 8.54 -8.35
N VAL A 150 -8.73 7.42 -8.86
CA VAL A 150 -7.61 6.68 -8.28
C VAL A 150 -6.52 6.54 -9.33
N THR A 151 -5.54 7.44 -9.31
CA THR A 151 -4.51 7.54 -10.34
C THR A 151 -3.19 6.93 -9.85
N PRO A 152 -2.70 5.84 -10.47
CA PRO A 152 -1.41 5.27 -10.15
C PRO A 152 -0.29 5.95 -10.95
N ASP A 153 0.82 6.29 -10.29
CA ASP A 153 2.13 6.48 -10.93
C ASP A 153 3.06 5.46 -10.30
N LEU A 154 3.54 4.49 -11.08
CA LEU A 154 4.26 3.32 -10.58
C LEU A 154 5.65 3.18 -11.21
N ILE A 155 6.19 4.27 -11.73
CA ILE A 155 7.53 4.32 -12.30
C ILE A 155 8.55 4.22 -11.16
N GLY A 156 9.42 3.21 -11.21
CA GLY A 156 10.49 3.08 -10.22
C GLY A 156 10.02 2.65 -8.83
N CYS A 157 8.88 1.97 -8.74
CA CYS A 157 8.68 1.01 -7.66
C CYS A 157 9.72 -0.13 -7.78
#